data_AF-A0A7V2SYT7-F1
#
_entry.id   AF-A0A7V2SYT7-F1
#
_cell.length_a   1.000
_cell.length_b   1.000
_cell.length_c   1.000
_cell.angle_alpha   90.00
_cell.angle_beta   90.00
_cell.angle_gamma   90.00
#
_symmetry.space_group_name_H-M   'P 1'
#
loop_
_entity.id
_entity.type
_entity.pdbx_description
1 polymer ?
#
loop_
_entity_poly.entity_id
_entity_poly.type
_entity_poly.pdbx_seq_one_letter_code
_entity_poly.pdbx_strand_id
1 'polypeptide(L)'
;MNVGVIGLLCVVAILFIGALLLVSVVRPINQMKGLLKDTAFGEGDLTRLLPVRAQPCSQIMECDDPKCPSYGKEAQCWNESGSFSDVVHCPKIKTGEYESCEVCRVYKRAIRTELDEMAFFINGFMEKTRQTVAKSIEKGRVVLQAGEKLLDAAKQMLEAATESRDKAARVQEKAEAVSESTQSVAAAMEEMTATVSEIAQNTSKASEVANLADQKAKDTQLIIKGLEQTSQKIGEMSHLIASISEQTNLLALNATIEAARAGEAGKGFAVVANEVKELAKQTGESVTKIDQMVQEIQAQVREGTVAVEEIVGIIGEVSEVANNIAVAVEEQTATTNEISENTQKVTGEVQEMAEAGEAIAVVTQQTEGDAKTVEEIAIGLNQVASELSETLSRFKV
;
A
#
# COMPACT_ATOMS: atom_id res chain seq x y z
N MET A 1 118.95 16.24 21.05
CA MET A 1 117.49 16.29 21.31
C MET A 1 117.09 14.94 21.88
N ASN A 2 116.52 14.92 23.09
CA ASN A 2 116.50 13.75 23.98
C ASN A 2 115.37 12.77 23.58
N VAL A 3 115.69 11.49 23.33
CA VAL A 3 114.75 10.46 22.84
C VAL A 3 113.53 10.28 23.76
N GLY A 4 113.67 10.52 25.06
CA GLY A 4 112.57 10.44 26.04
C GLY A 4 111.52 11.56 25.92
N VAL A 5 111.90 12.76 25.46
CA VAL A 5 110.95 13.88 25.28
C VAL A 5 110.10 13.67 24.03
N ILE A 6 110.68 13.09 22.98
CA ILE A 6 109.96 12.72 21.75
C ILE A 6 108.97 11.58 22.06
N GLY A 7 109.35 10.59 22.87
CA GLY A 7 108.45 9.52 23.31
C GLY A 7 107.24 10.04 24.10
N LEU A 8 107.45 10.96 25.04
CA LEU A 8 106.35 11.55 25.83
C LEU A 8 105.41 12.42 24.98
N LEU A 9 105.96 13.24 24.06
CA LEU A 9 105.16 14.03 23.12
C LEU A 9 104.36 13.15 22.16
N CYS A 10 104.91 12.03 21.69
CA CYS A 10 104.18 11.06 20.89
C CYS A 10 103.01 10.42 21.67
N VAL A 11 103.21 10.05 22.94
CA VAL A 11 102.13 9.49 23.77
C VAL A 11 101.02 10.52 24.03
N VAL A 12 101.38 11.78 24.33
CA VAL A 12 100.39 12.86 24.51
C VAL A 12 99.65 13.16 23.20
N ALA A 13 100.34 13.17 22.06
CA ALA A 13 99.71 13.35 20.75
C ALA A 13 98.76 12.18 20.41
N ILE A 14 99.14 10.93 20.69
CA ILE A 14 98.29 9.75 20.48
C ILE A 14 97.05 9.81 21.40
N LEU A 15 97.21 10.19 22.67
CA LEU A 15 96.08 10.34 23.60
C LEU A 15 95.16 11.50 23.20
N PHE A 16 95.71 12.62 22.74
CA PHE A 16 94.94 13.76 22.26
C PHE A 16 94.18 13.43 20.96
N ILE A 17 94.84 12.80 19.99
CA ILE A 17 94.22 12.30 18.76
C ILE A 17 93.15 11.26 19.10
N GLY A 18 93.42 10.34 20.04
CA GLY A 18 92.46 9.35 20.52
C GLY A 18 91.22 9.98 21.17
N ALA A 19 91.40 10.98 22.04
CA ALA A 19 90.29 11.74 22.64
C ALA A 19 89.51 12.54 21.59
N LEU A 20 90.21 13.14 20.62
CA LEU A 20 89.62 13.90 19.54
C LEU A 20 88.81 12.98 18.62
N LEU A 21 89.32 11.80 18.25
CA LEU A 21 88.59 10.77 17.49
C LEU A 21 87.38 10.23 18.28
N LEU A 22 87.51 10.03 19.59
CA LEU A 22 86.40 9.60 20.45
C LEU A 22 85.24 10.60 20.42
N VAL A 23 85.54 11.90 20.47
CA VAL A 23 84.52 12.96 20.51
C VAL A 23 84.00 13.30 19.11
N SER A 24 84.86 13.40 18.11
CA SER A 24 84.50 13.85 16.75
C SER A 24 83.96 12.74 15.84
N VAL A 25 84.29 11.47 16.11
CA VAL A 25 83.91 10.35 15.23
C VAL A 25 83.14 9.26 15.98
N VAL A 26 83.71 8.71 17.06
CA VAL A 26 83.12 7.53 17.73
C VAL A 26 81.79 7.84 18.43
N ARG A 27 81.69 8.98 19.13
CA ARG A 27 80.44 9.39 19.81
C ARG A 27 79.28 9.62 18.82
N PRO A 28 79.43 10.43 17.76
CA PRO A 28 78.39 10.59 16.75
C PRO A 28 77.95 9.27 16.11
N ILE A 29 78.90 8.39 15.76
CA ILE A 29 78.59 7.08 15.18
C ILE A 29 77.79 6.21 16.16
N ASN A 30 78.14 6.20 17.44
CA ASN A 30 77.37 5.46 18.45
C ASN A 30 75.97 6.03 18.67
N GLN A 31 75.79 7.36 18.59
CA GLN A 31 74.47 8.00 18.67
C GLN A 31 73.60 7.65 17.45
N MET A 32 74.18 7.71 16.24
CA MET A 32 73.51 7.27 15.01
C MET A 32 73.11 5.80 15.09
N LYS A 33 74.02 4.93 15.52
CA LYS A 33 73.75 3.51 15.74
C LYS A 33 72.58 3.31 16.73
N GLY A 34 72.56 4.06 17.84
CA GLY A 34 71.49 3.96 18.83
C GLY A 34 70.12 4.30 18.24
N LEU A 35 70.01 5.43 17.54
CA LEU A 35 68.76 5.86 16.90
C LEU A 35 68.31 4.89 15.81
N LEU A 36 69.21 4.49 14.93
CA LEU A 36 68.88 3.58 13.83
C LEU A 36 68.53 2.17 14.33
N LYS A 37 69.16 1.71 15.41
CA LYS A 37 68.88 0.39 15.99
C LYS A 37 67.43 0.29 16.39
N ASP A 38 66.93 1.24 17.19
CA ASP A 38 65.56 1.19 17.70
C ASP A 38 64.58 1.21 16.51
N THR A 39 64.71 2.22 15.63
CA THR A 39 63.83 2.38 14.45
C THR A 39 63.85 1.19 13.49
N ALA A 40 65.00 0.52 13.32
CA ALA A 40 65.12 -0.65 12.45
C ALA A 40 64.39 -1.89 12.97
N PHE A 41 64.09 -1.97 14.27
CA PHE A 41 63.31 -3.06 14.85
C PHE A 41 61.80 -2.75 14.95
N GLY A 42 61.34 -1.66 14.32
CA GLY A 42 59.92 -1.30 14.33
C GLY A 42 59.45 -0.68 15.66
N GLU A 43 60.39 -0.19 16.47
CA GLU A 43 60.15 0.52 17.72
C GLU A 43 60.94 1.84 17.68
N GLY A 44 60.59 2.83 18.51
CA GLY A 44 61.55 3.91 18.76
C GLY A 44 60.98 5.31 18.76
N ASP A 45 61.80 6.20 19.31
CA ASP A 45 61.46 7.59 19.56
C ASP A 45 61.83 8.45 18.35
N LEU A 46 60.88 8.60 17.43
CA LEU A 46 61.01 9.41 16.22
C LEU A 46 61.14 10.91 16.52
N THR A 47 60.93 11.33 17.78
CA THR A 47 61.17 12.70 18.24
C THR A 47 62.66 12.98 18.56
N ARG A 48 63.50 11.93 18.63
CA ARG A 48 64.93 12.09 18.91
C ARG A 48 65.70 12.40 17.63
N LEU A 49 66.37 13.55 17.63
CA LEU A 49 67.21 14.01 16.54
C LEU A 49 68.69 13.95 16.93
N LEU A 50 69.54 13.65 15.95
CA LEU A 50 70.98 13.77 16.06
C LEU A 50 71.38 15.24 16.24
N PRO A 51 72.42 15.52 17.02
CA PRO A 51 72.88 16.88 17.23
C PRO A 51 73.44 17.46 15.93
N VAL A 52 72.72 18.42 15.36
CA VAL A 52 73.19 19.25 14.24
C VAL A 52 73.14 20.71 14.68
N ARG A 53 74.15 21.48 14.28
CA ARG A 53 74.30 22.88 14.72
C ARG A 53 73.10 23.71 14.29
N ALA A 54 72.38 24.28 15.25
CA ALA A 54 71.33 25.26 14.99
C ALA A 54 71.94 26.51 14.35
N GLN A 55 71.18 27.17 13.47
CA GLN A 55 71.61 28.40 12.81
C GLN A 55 70.47 29.43 12.85
N PRO A 56 70.77 30.74 12.92
CA PRO A 56 69.78 31.80 12.76
C PRO A 56 69.38 31.89 11.27
N CYS A 57 68.54 30.95 10.84
CA CYS A 57 68.29 30.71 9.41
C CYS A 57 67.64 31.90 8.71
N SER A 58 66.67 32.54 9.37
CA SER A 58 65.95 33.72 8.87
C SER A 58 66.89 34.88 8.58
N GLN A 59 67.82 35.14 9.49
CA GLN A 59 68.86 36.16 9.34
C GLN A 59 69.87 35.81 8.25
N ILE A 60 70.35 34.57 8.20
CA ILE A 60 71.33 34.12 7.20
C ILE A 60 70.74 34.12 5.78
N MET A 61 69.46 33.80 5.65
CA MET A 61 68.76 33.79 4.38
C MET A 61 68.16 35.15 4.02
N GLU A 62 68.30 36.16 4.89
CA GLU A 62 67.74 37.51 4.72
C GLU A 62 66.22 37.45 4.47
N CYS A 63 65.54 36.52 5.14
CA CYS A 63 64.11 36.24 5.02
C CYS A 63 63.41 36.32 6.38
N ASP A 64 63.68 37.41 7.10
CA ASP A 64 63.19 37.74 8.45
C ASP A 64 61.69 38.08 8.50
N ASP A 65 60.85 37.15 8.03
CA ASP A 65 59.39 37.22 8.12
C ASP A 65 58.91 36.62 9.44
N PRO A 66 58.13 37.34 10.28
CA PRO A 66 57.52 36.81 11.50
C PRO A 66 56.64 35.56 11.30
N LYS A 67 56.20 35.27 10.06
CA LYS A 67 55.45 34.06 9.70
C LYS A 67 56.34 32.82 9.52
N CYS A 68 57.67 32.99 9.46
CA CYS A 68 58.60 31.88 9.36
C CYS A 68 58.71 31.16 10.71
N PRO A 69 58.52 29.83 10.78
CA PRO A 69 58.67 29.07 12.03
C PRO A 69 60.05 29.25 12.70
N SER A 70 61.08 29.58 11.93
CA SER A 70 62.45 29.82 12.41
C SER A 70 62.81 31.31 12.55
N TYR A 71 61.82 32.21 12.62
CA TYR A 71 62.04 33.64 12.83
C TYR A 71 62.58 33.94 14.23
N GLY A 72 63.63 34.78 14.31
CA GLY A 72 64.15 35.29 15.58
C GLY A 72 64.82 34.27 16.50
N LYS A 73 65.03 33.03 16.06
CA LYS A 73 65.70 31.97 16.84
C LYS A 73 66.73 31.20 16.02
N GLU A 74 67.68 30.60 16.72
CA GLU A 74 68.51 29.56 16.13
C GLU A 74 67.70 28.26 16.03
N ALA A 75 67.64 27.68 14.83
CA ALA A 75 66.84 26.48 14.58
C ALA A 75 67.50 25.56 13.55
N GLN A 76 67.01 24.32 13.49
CA GLN A 76 67.26 23.40 12.37
C GLN A 76 66.21 23.68 11.29
N CYS A 77 66.39 24.77 10.54
CA CYS A 77 65.36 25.26 9.62
C CYS A 77 64.97 24.29 8.52
N TRP A 78 65.79 23.30 8.16
CA TRP A 78 65.38 22.26 7.23
C TRP A 78 64.21 21.41 7.74
N ASN A 79 64.10 21.21 9.06
CA ASN A 79 62.99 20.50 9.70
C ASN A 79 61.78 21.42 9.96
N GLU A 80 62.02 22.65 10.41
CA GLU A 80 60.91 23.55 10.79
C GLU A 80 60.30 24.28 9.59
N SER A 81 61.14 24.73 8.65
CA SER A 81 60.75 25.68 7.60
C SER A 81 61.18 25.26 6.18
N GLY A 82 61.99 24.22 6.04
CA GLY A 82 62.67 23.84 4.81
C GLY A 82 62.18 22.53 4.22
N SER A 83 63.07 21.82 3.52
CA SER A 83 62.72 20.62 2.72
C SER A 83 62.09 19.48 3.50
N PHE A 84 62.33 19.37 4.82
CA PHE A 84 61.77 18.30 5.65
C PHE A 84 60.56 18.73 6.50
N SER A 85 60.19 20.01 6.46
CA SER A 85 58.96 20.47 7.11
C SER A 85 57.73 19.84 6.48
N ASP A 86 56.66 19.68 7.27
CA ASP A 86 55.35 19.23 6.76
C ASP A 86 54.77 20.26 5.78
N VAL A 87 55.00 21.54 6.07
CA VAL A 87 54.70 22.66 5.19
C VAL A 87 56.01 23.39 4.93
N VAL A 88 56.50 23.36 3.69
CA VAL A 88 57.70 24.13 3.33
C VAL A 88 57.39 25.62 3.52
N HIS A 89 58.16 26.33 4.33
CA HIS A 89 58.01 27.78 4.58
C HIS A 89 59.11 28.62 3.92
N CYS A 90 60.23 28.00 3.53
CA CYS A 90 61.36 28.66 2.89
C CYS A 90 60.94 29.30 1.55
N PRO A 91 61.00 30.65 1.42
CA PRO A 91 60.57 31.34 0.20
C PRO A 91 61.34 30.87 -1.03
N LYS A 92 62.65 30.67 -0.89
CA LYS A 92 63.54 30.24 -1.98
C LYS A 92 63.22 28.84 -2.51
N ILE A 93 62.73 27.94 -1.65
CA ILE A 93 62.23 26.64 -2.09
C ILE A 93 60.85 26.78 -2.74
N LYS A 94 59.96 27.60 -2.17
CA LYS A 94 58.63 27.85 -2.74
C LYS A 94 58.67 28.49 -4.13
N THR A 95 59.62 29.40 -4.36
CA THR A 95 59.80 30.08 -5.65
C THR A 95 60.53 29.23 -6.68
N GLY A 96 60.96 28.00 -6.32
CA GLY A 96 61.76 27.12 -7.17
C GLY A 96 63.20 27.57 -7.36
N GLU A 97 63.67 28.58 -6.63
CA GLU A 97 65.05 29.07 -6.70
C GLU A 97 66.03 28.05 -6.10
N TYR A 98 65.61 27.34 -5.04
CA TYR A 98 66.34 26.21 -4.45
C TYR A 98 65.54 24.92 -4.59
N GLU A 99 66.20 23.86 -5.06
CA GLU A 99 65.62 22.51 -5.10
C GLU A 99 65.54 21.88 -3.70
N SER A 100 66.53 22.13 -2.84
CA SER A 100 66.54 21.64 -1.46
C SER A 100 67.30 22.56 -0.51
N CYS A 101 67.25 22.27 0.79
CA CYS A 101 68.08 22.95 1.76
C CYS A 101 69.58 22.77 1.51
N GLU A 102 70.04 21.76 0.78
CA GLU A 102 71.47 21.46 0.58
C GLU A 102 72.22 22.58 -0.14
N VAL A 103 71.54 23.28 -1.06
CA VAL A 103 72.14 24.40 -1.80
C VAL A 103 72.16 25.70 -1.00
N CYS A 104 71.43 25.77 0.13
CA CYS A 104 71.25 27.02 0.87
C CYS A 104 72.47 27.41 1.72
N ARG A 105 72.64 28.73 1.94
CA ARG A 105 73.74 29.28 2.75
C ARG A 105 73.76 28.74 4.18
N VAL A 106 72.58 28.46 4.74
CA VAL A 106 72.46 27.93 6.10
C VAL A 106 73.01 26.52 6.20
N TYR A 107 72.66 25.66 5.25
CA TYR A 107 73.13 24.27 5.21
C TYR A 107 74.64 24.21 5.12
N LYS A 108 75.24 24.96 4.19
CA LYS A 108 76.71 25.04 4.03
C LYS A 108 77.43 25.56 5.28
N ARG A 109 76.74 26.27 6.17
CA ARG A 109 77.30 26.79 7.43
C ARG A 109 77.14 25.81 8.59
N ALA A 110 76.01 25.10 8.62
CA ALA A 110 75.66 24.12 9.64
C ALA A 110 76.38 22.77 9.44
N ILE A 111 76.52 22.34 8.20
CA ILE A 111 77.05 21.03 7.79
C ILE A 111 78.48 21.21 7.30
N ARG A 112 79.46 20.67 8.04
CA ARG A 112 80.90 20.85 7.73
C ARG A 112 81.64 19.54 7.52
N THR A 113 81.08 18.44 8.02
CA THR A 113 81.66 17.10 7.94
C THR A 113 80.65 16.14 7.32
N GLU A 114 81.14 15.02 6.80
CA GLU A 114 80.32 13.92 6.30
C GLU A 114 79.40 13.37 7.41
N LEU A 115 79.83 13.43 8.68
CA LEU A 115 79.00 13.05 9.83
C LEU A 115 77.86 14.04 10.10
N ASP A 116 78.09 15.34 9.89
CA ASP A 116 77.02 16.35 9.98
C ASP A 116 75.99 16.14 8.86
N GLU A 117 76.46 15.81 7.66
CA GLU A 117 75.61 15.56 6.49
C GLU A 117 74.76 14.30 6.69
N MET A 118 75.35 13.22 7.19
CA MET A 118 74.62 12.02 7.61
C MET A 118 73.58 12.35 8.70
N ALA A 119 73.95 13.14 9.71
CA ALA A 119 73.04 13.54 10.77
C ALA A 119 71.86 14.37 10.25
N PHE A 120 72.09 15.25 9.26
CA PHE A 120 71.05 16.00 8.57
C PHE A 120 70.06 15.08 7.85
N PHE A 121 70.54 14.14 7.03
CA PHE A 121 69.66 13.24 6.28
C PHE A 121 68.92 12.25 7.19
N ILE A 122 69.58 11.73 8.23
CA ILE A 122 68.92 10.89 9.24
C ILE A 122 67.83 11.68 9.96
N ASN A 123 68.09 12.92 10.38
CA ASN A 123 67.07 13.75 11.02
C ASN A 123 65.89 14.03 10.08
N GLY A 124 66.15 14.31 8.80
CA GLY A 124 65.10 14.49 7.80
C GLY A 124 64.28 13.21 7.57
N PHE A 125 64.93 12.06 7.51
CA PHE A 125 64.27 10.75 7.43
C PHE A 125 63.41 10.48 8.67
N MET A 126 63.93 10.74 9.86
CA MET A 126 63.21 10.56 11.12
C MET A 126 61.98 11.47 11.18
N GLU A 127 62.11 12.75 10.82
CA GLU A 127 61.00 13.70 10.79
C GLU A 127 59.92 13.31 9.77
N LYS A 128 60.31 12.89 8.55
CA LYS A 128 59.35 12.42 7.54
C LYS A 128 58.68 11.11 7.94
N THR A 129 59.41 10.20 8.57
CA THR A 129 58.85 8.96 9.13
C THR A 129 57.87 9.27 10.26
N ARG A 130 58.23 10.19 11.17
CA ARG A 130 57.39 10.67 12.26
C ARG A 130 56.06 11.23 11.76
N GLN A 131 56.13 12.15 10.78
CA GLN A 131 54.96 12.74 10.13
C GLN A 131 54.07 11.67 9.48
N THR A 132 54.68 10.71 8.78
CA THR A 132 53.95 9.63 8.11
C THR A 132 53.26 8.69 9.09
N VAL A 133 53.96 8.27 10.16
CA VAL A 133 53.40 7.42 11.22
C VAL A 133 52.26 8.16 11.94
N ALA A 134 52.43 9.43 12.30
CA ALA A 134 51.40 10.24 12.93
C ALA A 134 50.13 10.36 12.06
N LYS A 135 50.29 10.67 10.77
CA LYS A 135 49.16 10.72 9.81
C LYS A 135 48.49 9.36 9.65
N SER A 136 49.25 8.26 9.62
CA SER A 136 48.71 6.91 9.53
C SER A 136 47.90 6.52 10.77
N ILE A 137 48.34 6.90 11.98
CA ILE A 137 47.56 6.71 13.22
C ILE A 137 46.24 7.48 13.15
N GLU A 138 46.28 8.75 12.72
CA GLU A 138 45.07 9.57 12.56
C GLU A 138 44.08 8.93 11.57
N LYS A 139 44.56 8.53 10.39
CA LYS A 139 43.72 7.85 9.38
C LYS A 139 43.20 6.51 9.86
N GLY A 140 43.99 5.74 10.61
CA GLY A 140 43.55 4.50 11.25
C GLY A 140 42.35 4.72 12.18
N ARG A 141 42.36 5.78 12.99
CA ARG A 141 41.19 6.14 13.83
C ARG A 141 39.94 6.47 13.01
N VAL A 142 40.10 7.14 11.87
CA VAL A 142 38.97 7.44 10.97
C VAL A 142 38.39 6.14 10.39
N VAL A 143 39.23 5.16 10.04
CA VAL A 143 38.76 3.85 9.56
C VAL A 143 38.02 3.09 10.65
N LEU A 144 38.50 3.10 11.90
CA LEU A 144 37.79 2.49 13.04
C LEU A 144 36.39 3.11 13.23
N GLN A 145 36.30 4.45 13.22
CA GLN A 145 35.01 5.14 13.32
C GLN A 145 34.08 4.83 12.14
N ALA A 146 34.62 4.68 10.94
CA ALA A 146 33.85 4.29 9.77
C ALA A 146 33.34 2.84 9.90
N GLY A 147 34.16 1.91 10.40
CA GLY A 147 33.74 0.54 10.67
C GLY A 147 32.64 0.45 11.71
N GLU A 148 32.73 1.19 12.83
CA GLU A 148 31.64 1.28 13.82
C GLU A 148 30.32 1.77 13.21
N LYS A 149 30.37 2.80 12.34
CA LYS A 149 29.17 3.31 11.65
C LYS A 149 28.59 2.30 10.66
N LEU A 150 29.44 1.53 9.98
CA LEU A 150 28.98 0.46 9.08
C LEU A 150 28.31 -0.68 9.85
N LEU A 151 28.82 -1.04 11.03
CA LEU A 151 28.17 -2.02 11.91
C LEU A 151 26.78 -1.55 12.36
N ASP A 152 26.65 -0.28 12.73
CA ASP A 152 25.34 0.29 13.10
C ASP A 152 24.37 0.30 11.91
N ALA A 153 24.85 0.69 10.73
CA ALA A 153 24.07 0.66 9.50
C ALA A 153 23.61 -0.76 9.14
N ALA A 154 24.49 -1.77 9.25
CA ALA A 154 24.15 -3.17 9.01
C ALA A 154 23.04 -3.66 9.96
N LYS A 155 23.12 -3.30 11.25
CA LYS A 155 22.06 -3.63 12.23
C LYS A 155 20.73 -3.01 11.86
N GLN A 156 20.72 -1.71 11.53
CA GLN A 156 19.50 -1.03 11.10
C GLN A 156 18.90 -1.65 9.83
N MET A 157 19.74 -2.06 8.88
CA MET A 157 19.29 -2.78 7.68
C MET A 157 18.65 -4.13 8.03
N LEU A 158 19.23 -4.91 8.95
CA LEU A 158 18.65 -6.18 9.40
C LEU A 158 17.31 -6.00 10.11
N GLU A 159 17.19 -4.99 10.96
CA GLU A 159 15.94 -4.64 11.64
C GLU A 159 14.86 -4.23 10.63
N ALA A 160 15.20 -3.33 9.69
CA ALA A 160 14.28 -2.89 8.64
C ALA A 160 13.87 -4.03 7.70
N ALA A 161 14.79 -4.94 7.39
CA ALA A 161 14.49 -6.15 6.62
C ALA A 161 13.52 -7.06 7.38
N THR A 162 13.78 -7.34 8.66
CA THR A 162 12.88 -8.15 9.49
C THR A 162 11.47 -7.56 9.54
N GLU A 163 11.35 -6.25 9.75
CA GLU A 163 10.06 -5.55 9.77
C GLU A 163 9.35 -5.63 8.40
N SER A 164 10.10 -5.50 7.30
CA SER A 164 9.57 -5.59 5.93
C SER A 164 9.07 -6.99 5.61
N ARG A 165 9.79 -8.03 6.05
CA ARG A 165 9.37 -9.43 5.92
C ARG A 165 8.05 -9.69 6.65
N ASP A 166 7.94 -9.21 7.88
CA ASP A 166 6.73 -9.39 8.68
C ASP A 166 5.54 -8.61 8.07
N LYS A 167 5.79 -7.43 7.49
CA LYS A 167 4.79 -6.68 6.70
C LYS A 167 4.35 -7.46 5.46
N ALA A 168 5.29 -8.02 4.70
CA ALA A 168 5.01 -8.83 3.52
C ALA A 168 4.16 -10.06 3.84
N ALA A 169 4.50 -10.77 4.92
CA ALA A 169 3.72 -11.92 5.39
C ALA A 169 2.27 -11.54 5.75
N ARG A 170 2.07 -10.40 6.43
CA ARG A 170 0.71 -9.89 6.71
C ARG A 170 -0.04 -9.50 5.45
N VAL A 171 0.63 -8.94 4.44
CA VAL A 171 -0.02 -8.62 3.15
C VAL A 171 -0.51 -9.90 2.48
N GLN A 172 0.30 -10.95 2.47
CA GLN A 172 -0.08 -12.27 1.93
C GLN A 172 -1.28 -12.87 2.68
N GLU A 173 -1.23 -12.89 4.02
CA GLU A 173 -2.35 -13.37 4.85
C GLU A 173 -3.66 -12.59 4.56
N LYS A 174 -3.56 -11.26 4.42
CA LYS A 174 -4.72 -10.43 4.08
C LYS A 174 -5.22 -10.66 2.66
N ALA A 175 -4.32 -10.85 1.70
CA ALA A 175 -4.69 -11.18 0.33
C ALA A 175 -5.45 -12.52 0.27
N GLU A 176 -4.98 -13.55 0.97
CA GLU A 176 -5.67 -14.85 1.06
C GLU A 176 -7.08 -14.70 1.67
N ALA A 177 -7.21 -13.98 2.79
CA ALA A 177 -8.50 -13.75 3.44
C ALA A 177 -9.49 -12.96 2.55
N VAL A 178 -8.99 -11.98 1.80
CA VAL A 178 -9.83 -11.23 0.84
C VAL A 178 -10.19 -12.11 -0.36
N SER A 179 -9.28 -12.99 -0.83
CA SER A 179 -9.58 -13.97 -1.89
C SER A 179 -10.73 -14.89 -1.48
N GLU A 180 -10.69 -15.45 -0.28
CA GLU A 180 -11.76 -16.32 0.25
C GLU A 180 -13.10 -15.57 0.38
N SER A 181 -13.05 -14.32 0.86
CA SER A 181 -14.22 -13.46 0.96
C SER A 181 -14.81 -13.16 -0.42
N THR A 182 -13.97 -12.89 -1.42
CA THR A 182 -14.37 -12.58 -2.80
C THR A 182 -14.97 -13.81 -3.48
N GLN A 183 -14.43 -15.00 -3.22
CA GLN A 183 -15.01 -16.26 -3.69
C GLN A 183 -16.38 -16.55 -3.06
N SER A 184 -16.55 -16.22 -1.79
CA SER A 184 -17.86 -16.31 -1.11
C SER A 184 -18.88 -15.34 -1.70
N VAL A 185 -18.46 -14.11 -2.03
CA VAL A 185 -19.31 -13.14 -2.73
C VAL A 185 -19.69 -13.66 -4.12
N ALA A 186 -18.74 -14.21 -4.88
CA ALA A 186 -19.03 -14.77 -6.20
C ALA A 186 -20.09 -15.89 -6.14
N ALA A 187 -19.99 -16.80 -5.17
CA ALA A 187 -21.01 -17.84 -4.95
C ALA A 187 -22.38 -17.23 -4.58
N ALA A 188 -22.40 -16.19 -3.73
CA ALA A 188 -23.63 -15.48 -3.41
C ALA A 188 -24.25 -14.78 -4.64
N MET A 189 -23.43 -14.29 -5.58
CA MET A 189 -23.89 -13.69 -6.83
C MET A 189 -24.49 -14.72 -7.79
N GLU A 190 -23.96 -15.95 -7.84
CA GLU A 190 -24.56 -17.05 -8.61
C GLU A 190 -25.95 -17.40 -8.07
N GLU A 191 -26.09 -17.55 -6.75
CA GLU A 191 -27.38 -17.77 -6.07
C GLU A 191 -28.36 -16.60 -6.28
N MET A 192 -27.86 -15.36 -6.24
CA MET A 192 -28.69 -14.17 -6.52
C MET A 192 -29.20 -14.18 -7.96
N THR A 193 -28.35 -14.54 -8.92
CA THR A 193 -28.73 -14.67 -10.33
C THR A 193 -29.82 -15.71 -10.52
N ALA A 194 -29.69 -16.87 -9.88
CA ALA A 194 -30.72 -17.91 -9.90
C ALA A 194 -32.04 -17.42 -9.31
N THR A 195 -31.98 -16.76 -8.16
CA THR A 195 -33.16 -16.21 -7.46
C THR A 195 -33.87 -15.14 -8.30
N VAL A 196 -33.12 -14.20 -8.89
CA VAL A 196 -33.68 -13.14 -9.76
C VAL A 196 -34.34 -13.76 -10.99
N SER A 197 -33.73 -14.79 -11.60
CA SER A 197 -34.32 -15.53 -12.72
C SER A 197 -35.63 -16.24 -12.32
N GLU A 198 -35.69 -16.82 -11.12
CA GLU A 198 -36.91 -17.47 -10.63
C GLU A 198 -38.03 -16.44 -10.38
N ILE A 199 -37.70 -15.30 -9.77
CA ILE A 199 -38.65 -14.19 -9.57
C ILE A 199 -39.17 -13.69 -10.92
N ALA A 200 -38.30 -13.55 -11.93
CA ALA A 200 -38.69 -13.15 -13.28
C ALA A 200 -39.74 -14.11 -13.88
N GLN A 201 -39.48 -15.41 -13.79
CA GLN A 201 -40.40 -16.44 -14.29
C GLN A 201 -41.73 -16.43 -13.53
N ASN A 202 -41.69 -16.34 -12.20
CA ASN A 202 -42.90 -16.28 -11.37
C ASN A 202 -43.73 -15.03 -11.65
N THR A 203 -43.06 -13.90 -11.88
CA THR A 203 -43.71 -12.63 -12.23
C THR A 203 -44.37 -12.70 -13.60
N SER A 204 -43.68 -13.27 -14.59
CA SER A 204 -44.26 -13.51 -15.92
C SER A 204 -45.50 -14.40 -15.85
N LYS A 205 -45.43 -15.48 -15.05
CA LYS A 205 -46.55 -16.40 -14.84
C LYS A 205 -47.72 -15.72 -14.12
N ALA A 206 -47.46 -14.88 -13.13
CA ALA A 206 -48.50 -14.10 -12.45
C ALA A 206 -49.22 -13.15 -13.41
N SER A 207 -48.47 -12.48 -14.30
CA SER A 207 -49.04 -11.63 -15.35
C SER A 207 -49.91 -12.42 -16.33
N GLU A 208 -49.48 -13.61 -16.76
CA GLU A 208 -50.29 -14.50 -17.61
C GLU A 208 -51.59 -14.92 -16.94
N VAL A 209 -51.54 -15.30 -15.65
CA VAL A 209 -52.72 -15.68 -14.87
C VAL A 209 -53.68 -14.50 -14.69
N ALA A 210 -53.16 -13.30 -14.42
CA ALA A 210 -53.97 -12.09 -14.31
C ALA A 210 -54.69 -11.77 -15.63
N ASN A 211 -53.98 -11.86 -16.77
CA ASN A 211 -54.59 -11.66 -18.09
C ASN A 211 -55.69 -12.69 -18.40
N LEU A 212 -55.47 -13.96 -18.03
CA LEU A 212 -56.49 -15.00 -18.18
C LEU A 212 -57.71 -14.72 -17.29
N ALA A 213 -57.50 -14.28 -16.05
CA ALA A 213 -58.57 -13.93 -15.13
C ALA A 213 -59.38 -12.73 -15.63
N ASP A 214 -58.72 -11.69 -16.17
CA ASP A 214 -59.39 -10.53 -16.76
C ASP A 214 -60.30 -10.95 -17.92
N GLN A 215 -59.81 -11.82 -18.82
CA GLN A 215 -60.61 -12.34 -19.91
C GLN A 215 -61.83 -13.12 -19.40
N LYS A 216 -61.66 -13.95 -18.36
CA LYS A 216 -62.77 -14.72 -17.76
C LYS A 216 -63.79 -13.84 -17.04
N ALA A 217 -63.35 -12.77 -16.39
CA ALA A 217 -64.22 -11.80 -15.76
C ALA A 217 -65.07 -11.07 -16.83
N LYS A 218 -64.45 -10.65 -17.94
CA LYS A 218 -65.16 -10.04 -19.09
C LYS A 218 -66.18 -10.99 -19.72
N ASP A 219 -65.82 -12.26 -19.94
CA ASP A 219 -66.75 -13.27 -20.43
C ASP A 219 -67.95 -13.44 -19.48
N THR A 220 -67.69 -13.44 -18.18
CA THR A 220 -68.74 -13.55 -17.14
C THR A 220 -69.66 -12.33 -17.14
N GLN A 221 -69.11 -11.13 -17.31
CA GLN A 221 -69.89 -9.89 -17.41
C GLN A 221 -70.85 -9.92 -18.61
N LEU A 222 -70.43 -10.50 -19.74
CA LEU A 222 -71.31 -10.70 -20.91
C LEU A 222 -72.46 -11.68 -20.61
N ILE A 223 -72.19 -12.76 -19.88
CA ILE A 223 -73.22 -13.73 -19.47
C ILE A 223 -74.25 -13.07 -18.54
N ILE A 224 -73.78 -12.32 -17.53
CA ILE A 224 -74.65 -11.60 -16.59
C ILE A 224 -75.52 -10.58 -17.32
N LYS A 225 -74.95 -9.82 -18.27
CA LYS A 225 -75.70 -8.89 -19.12
C LYS A 225 -76.75 -9.60 -19.98
N GLY A 226 -76.45 -10.78 -20.50
CA GLY A 226 -77.43 -11.61 -21.21
C GLY A 226 -78.58 -12.07 -20.30
N LEU A 227 -78.27 -12.43 -19.05
CA LEU A 227 -79.26 -12.81 -18.04
C LEU A 227 -80.13 -11.63 -17.62
N GLU A 228 -79.56 -10.43 -17.50
CA GLU A 228 -80.29 -9.18 -17.25
C GLU A 228 -81.34 -8.94 -18.34
N GLN A 229 -80.92 -8.98 -19.61
CA GLN A 229 -81.80 -8.78 -20.77
C GLN A 229 -82.90 -9.85 -20.84
N THR A 230 -82.56 -11.10 -20.52
CA THR A 230 -83.53 -12.21 -20.56
C THR A 230 -84.55 -12.06 -19.44
N SER A 231 -84.11 -11.73 -18.22
CA SER A 231 -84.99 -11.48 -17.07
C SER A 231 -85.91 -10.28 -17.30
N GLN A 232 -85.43 -9.23 -17.97
CA GLN A 232 -86.25 -8.08 -18.34
C GLN A 232 -87.38 -8.46 -19.31
N LYS A 233 -87.07 -9.27 -20.34
CA LYS A 233 -88.08 -9.80 -21.27
C LYS A 233 -89.10 -10.70 -20.57
N ILE A 234 -88.69 -11.52 -19.62
CA ILE A 234 -89.62 -12.34 -18.82
C ILE A 234 -90.54 -11.45 -17.99
N GLY A 235 -90.03 -10.38 -17.38
CA GLY A 235 -90.83 -9.39 -16.67
C GLY A 235 -91.88 -8.71 -17.57
N GLU A 236 -91.49 -8.30 -18.78
CA GLU A 236 -92.42 -7.74 -19.78
C GLU A 236 -93.52 -8.75 -20.17
N MET A 237 -93.16 -10.02 -20.39
CA MET A 237 -94.11 -11.09 -20.67
C MET A 237 -95.04 -11.37 -19.49
N SER A 238 -94.52 -11.35 -18.26
CA SER A 238 -95.30 -11.50 -17.02
C SER A 238 -96.36 -10.41 -16.91
N HIS A 239 -95.99 -9.14 -17.13
CA HIS A 239 -96.94 -8.03 -17.17
C HIS A 239 -98.02 -8.18 -18.24
N LEU A 240 -97.66 -8.66 -19.43
CA LEU A 240 -98.63 -8.92 -20.49
C LEU A 240 -99.62 -10.03 -20.08
N ILE A 241 -99.13 -11.14 -19.51
CA ILE A 241 -99.99 -12.23 -19.05
C ILE A 241 -100.90 -11.77 -17.92
N ALA A 242 -100.41 -10.97 -16.97
CA ALA A 242 -101.22 -10.38 -15.91
C ALA A 242 -102.38 -9.56 -16.49
N SER A 243 -102.09 -8.73 -17.51
CA SER A 243 -103.08 -7.90 -18.21
C SER A 243 -104.13 -8.75 -18.93
N ILE A 244 -103.72 -9.82 -19.61
CA ILE A 244 -104.63 -10.78 -20.27
C ILE A 244 -105.50 -11.48 -19.23
N SER A 245 -104.92 -11.88 -18.10
CA SER A 245 -105.63 -12.56 -17.01
C SER A 245 -106.70 -11.66 -16.39
N GLU A 246 -106.38 -10.38 -16.16
CA GLU A 246 -107.33 -9.38 -15.66
C GLU A 246 -108.47 -9.14 -16.66
N GLN A 247 -108.14 -8.97 -17.94
CA GLN A 247 -109.15 -8.84 -19.00
C GLN A 247 -110.05 -10.09 -19.09
N THR A 248 -109.46 -11.29 -18.97
CA THR A 248 -110.20 -12.56 -18.98
C THR A 248 -111.13 -12.68 -17.78
N ASN A 249 -110.67 -12.27 -16.59
CA ASN A 249 -111.49 -12.22 -15.38
C ASN A 249 -112.67 -11.25 -15.53
N LEU A 250 -112.44 -10.07 -16.14
CA LEU A 250 -113.51 -9.10 -16.44
C LEU A 250 -114.51 -9.63 -17.48
N LEU A 251 -114.04 -10.28 -18.54
CA LEU A 251 -114.87 -10.94 -19.55
C LEU A 251 -115.72 -12.06 -18.93
N ALA A 252 -115.12 -12.90 -18.10
CA ALA A 252 -115.79 -13.98 -17.38
C ALA A 252 -116.82 -13.44 -16.39
N LEU A 253 -116.50 -12.35 -15.67
CA LEU A 253 -117.45 -11.67 -14.80
C LEU A 253 -118.67 -11.15 -15.56
N ASN A 254 -118.45 -10.49 -16.71
CA ASN A 254 -119.53 -10.02 -17.58
C ASN A 254 -120.39 -11.19 -18.09
N ALA A 255 -119.76 -12.31 -18.46
CA ALA A 255 -120.47 -13.52 -18.86
C ALA A 255 -121.28 -14.15 -17.71
N THR A 256 -120.77 -14.18 -16.48
CA THR A 256 -121.52 -14.63 -15.30
C THR A 256 -122.74 -13.73 -15.04
N ILE A 257 -122.61 -12.41 -15.20
CA ILE A 257 -123.72 -11.45 -15.05
C ILE A 257 -124.81 -11.74 -16.10
N GLU A 258 -124.43 -11.90 -17.37
CA GLU A 258 -125.40 -12.14 -18.45
C GLU A 258 -126.03 -13.54 -18.36
N ALA A 259 -125.28 -14.54 -17.91
CA ALA A 259 -125.80 -15.88 -17.63
C ALA A 259 -126.82 -15.88 -16.48
N ALA A 260 -126.60 -15.09 -15.42
CA ALA A 260 -127.57 -14.88 -14.36
C ALA A 260 -128.84 -14.18 -14.87
N ARG A 261 -128.68 -13.25 -15.82
CA ARG A 261 -129.78 -12.52 -16.46
C ARG A 261 -130.69 -13.42 -17.31
N ALA A 262 -130.14 -14.48 -17.91
CA ALA A 262 -130.86 -15.47 -18.70
C ALA A 262 -131.65 -16.51 -17.85
N GLY A 263 -131.55 -16.46 -16.51
CA GLY A 263 -132.32 -17.33 -15.61
C GLY A 263 -131.98 -18.82 -15.74
N GLU A 264 -132.99 -19.70 -15.76
CA GLU A 264 -132.80 -21.17 -15.85
C GLU A 264 -132.06 -21.60 -17.13
N ALA A 265 -132.23 -20.87 -18.25
CA ALA A 265 -131.57 -21.18 -19.52
C ALA A 265 -130.06 -20.90 -19.50
N GLY A 266 -129.58 -20.05 -18.57
CA GLY A 266 -128.19 -19.62 -18.46
C GLY A 266 -127.33 -20.44 -17.47
N LYS A 267 -127.91 -21.39 -16.72
CA LYS A 267 -127.20 -22.12 -15.64
C LYS A 267 -125.90 -22.80 -16.09
N GLY A 268 -125.91 -23.47 -17.25
CA GLY A 268 -124.71 -24.11 -17.80
C GLY A 268 -123.62 -23.10 -18.17
N PHE A 269 -124.00 -21.97 -18.75
CA PHE A 269 -123.10 -20.86 -19.06
C PHE A 269 -122.52 -20.20 -17.80
N ALA A 270 -123.33 -20.05 -16.74
CA ALA A 270 -122.89 -19.48 -15.48
C ALA A 270 -121.81 -20.33 -14.80
N VAL A 271 -121.90 -21.66 -14.88
CA VAL A 271 -120.87 -22.58 -14.36
C VAL A 271 -119.55 -22.41 -15.11
N VAL A 272 -119.59 -22.40 -16.45
CA VAL A 272 -118.38 -22.20 -17.27
C VAL A 272 -117.77 -20.81 -17.04
N ALA A 273 -118.59 -19.76 -16.98
CA ALA A 273 -118.11 -18.40 -16.74
C ALA A 273 -117.43 -18.27 -15.36
N ASN A 274 -117.98 -18.90 -14.32
CA ASN A 274 -117.33 -18.94 -13.00
C ASN A 274 -116.03 -19.74 -13.00
N GLU A 275 -115.97 -20.86 -13.71
CA GLU A 275 -114.73 -21.65 -13.82
C GLU A 275 -113.63 -20.86 -14.54
N VAL A 276 -113.96 -20.17 -15.65
CA VAL A 276 -113.03 -19.29 -16.37
C VAL A 276 -112.57 -18.12 -15.49
N LYS A 277 -113.49 -17.55 -14.69
CA LYS A 277 -113.17 -16.48 -13.74
C LYS A 277 -112.17 -16.96 -12.68
N GLU A 278 -112.37 -18.14 -12.10
CA GLU A 278 -111.45 -18.69 -11.11
C GLU A 278 -110.09 -19.05 -11.71
N LEU A 279 -110.07 -19.62 -12.93
CA LEU A 279 -108.83 -19.86 -13.69
C LEU A 279 -108.05 -18.57 -13.96
N ALA A 280 -108.75 -17.51 -14.35
CA ALA A 280 -108.15 -16.20 -14.60
C ALA A 280 -107.61 -15.56 -13.30
N LYS A 281 -108.27 -15.79 -12.16
CA LYS A 281 -107.75 -15.35 -10.87
C LYS A 281 -106.50 -16.13 -10.45
N GLN A 282 -106.52 -17.46 -10.55
CA GLN A 282 -105.36 -18.33 -10.27
C GLN A 282 -104.17 -18.00 -11.18
N THR A 283 -104.44 -17.69 -12.45
CA THR A 283 -103.41 -17.25 -13.41
C THR A 283 -102.79 -15.93 -12.96
N GLY A 284 -103.58 -14.93 -12.56
CA GLY A 284 -103.06 -13.66 -12.04
C GLY A 284 -102.23 -13.81 -10.76
N GLU A 285 -102.64 -14.68 -9.84
CA GLU A 285 -101.87 -15.01 -8.63
C GLU A 285 -100.53 -15.69 -8.97
N SER A 286 -100.53 -16.58 -9.97
CA SER A 286 -99.32 -17.27 -10.43
C SER A 286 -98.35 -16.31 -11.12
N VAL A 287 -98.87 -15.39 -11.92
CA VAL A 287 -98.09 -14.34 -12.59
C VAL A 287 -97.45 -13.37 -11.57
N THR A 288 -98.18 -13.01 -10.51
CA THR A 288 -97.61 -12.20 -9.41
C THR A 288 -96.40 -12.89 -8.76
N LYS A 289 -96.46 -14.21 -8.56
CA LYS A 289 -95.31 -14.98 -8.04
C LYS A 289 -94.14 -15.01 -9.02
N ILE A 290 -94.41 -15.16 -10.32
CA ILE A 290 -93.37 -15.10 -11.36
C ILE A 290 -92.71 -13.73 -11.36
N ASP A 291 -93.48 -12.64 -11.26
CA ASP A 291 -92.94 -11.28 -11.20
C ASP A 291 -92.00 -11.08 -10.00
N GLN A 292 -92.39 -11.55 -8.81
CA GLN A 292 -91.53 -11.52 -7.62
C GLN A 292 -90.21 -12.28 -7.86
N MET A 293 -90.26 -13.49 -8.43
CA MET A 293 -89.06 -14.25 -8.77
C MET A 293 -88.17 -13.53 -9.79
N VAL A 294 -88.76 -12.87 -10.79
CA VAL A 294 -88.00 -12.09 -11.78
C VAL A 294 -87.32 -10.89 -11.13
N GLN A 295 -88.00 -10.18 -10.21
CA GLN A 295 -87.40 -9.06 -9.48
C GLN A 295 -86.22 -9.52 -8.60
N GLU A 296 -86.35 -10.67 -7.92
CA GLU A 296 -85.26 -11.28 -7.16
C GLU A 296 -84.07 -11.64 -8.07
N ILE A 297 -84.32 -12.27 -9.22
CA ILE A 297 -83.27 -12.60 -10.20
C ILE A 297 -82.57 -11.33 -10.69
N GLN A 298 -83.32 -10.27 -11.03
CA GLN A 298 -82.74 -9.01 -11.47
C GLN A 298 -81.90 -8.33 -10.36
N ALA A 299 -82.31 -8.43 -9.10
CA ALA A 299 -81.53 -7.93 -7.98
C ALA A 299 -80.20 -8.69 -7.83
N GLN A 300 -80.24 -10.03 -7.90
CA GLN A 300 -79.04 -10.88 -7.86
C GLN A 300 -78.10 -10.62 -9.05
N VAL A 301 -78.64 -10.37 -10.24
CA VAL A 301 -77.88 -10.00 -11.44
C VAL A 301 -77.13 -8.68 -11.25
N ARG A 302 -77.78 -7.67 -10.66
CA ARG A 302 -77.13 -6.38 -10.36
C ARG A 302 -76.00 -6.54 -9.34
N GLU A 303 -76.26 -7.29 -8.27
CA GLU A 303 -75.24 -7.59 -7.26
C GLU A 303 -74.05 -8.35 -7.86
N GLY A 304 -74.32 -9.35 -8.70
CA GLY A 304 -73.30 -10.10 -9.41
C GLY A 304 -72.48 -9.21 -10.37
N THR A 305 -73.10 -8.22 -11.02
CA THR A 305 -72.40 -7.27 -11.90
C THR A 305 -71.39 -6.45 -11.11
N VAL A 306 -71.81 -5.89 -9.97
CA VAL A 306 -70.92 -5.11 -9.09
C VAL A 306 -69.74 -5.96 -8.60
N ALA A 307 -70.01 -7.19 -8.16
CA ALA A 307 -68.96 -8.11 -7.73
C ALA A 307 -67.94 -8.43 -8.85
N VAL A 308 -68.39 -8.60 -10.09
CA VAL A 308 -67.48 -8.82 -11.23
C VAL A 308 -66.66 -7.57 -11.56
N GLU A 309 -67.25 -6.37 -11.47
CA GLU A 309 -66.52 -5.11 -11.68
C GLU A 309 -65.42 -4.91 -10.63
N GLU A 310 -65.69 -5.23 -9.36
CA GLU A 310 -64.69 -5.20 -8.29
C GLU A 310 -63.55 -6.20 -8.56
N ILE A 311 -63.88 -7.42 -9.00
CA ILE A 311 -62.88 -8.44 -9.37
C ILE A 311 -61.99 -7.96 -10.52
N VAL A 312 -62.55 -7.31 -11.55
CA VAL A 312 -61.77 -6.72 -12.65
C VAL A 312 -60.81 -5.65 -12.14
N GLY A 313 -61.24 -4.80 -11.20
CA GLY A 313 -60.37 -3.82 -10.55
C GLY A 313 -59.17 -4.47 -9.84
N ILE A 314 -59.44 -5.49 -9.02
CA ILE A 314 -58.39 -6.25 -8.31
C ILE A 314 -57.41 -6.91 -9.29
N ILE A 315 -57.90 -7.49 -10.39
CA ILE A 315 -57.04 -8.10 -11.42
C ILE A 315 -56.14 -7.04 -12.09
N GLY A 316 -56.68 -5.83 -12.32
CA GLY A 316 -55.90 -4.70 -12.81
C GLY A 316 -54.75 -4.33 -11.89
N GLU A 317 -55.01 -4.22 -10.58
CA GLU A 317 -53.97 -3.96 -9.57
C GLU A 317 -52.90 -5.07 -9.56
N VAL A 318 -53.29 -6.35 -9.65
CA VAL A 318 -52.35 -7.47 -9.72
C VAL A 318 -51.45 -7.37 -10.96
N SER A 319 -52.00 -6.98 -12.12
CA SER A 319 -51.23 -6.78 -13.35
C SER A 319 -50.23 -5.64 -13.21
N GLU A 320 -50.62 -4.52 -12.59
CA GLU A 320 -49.73 -3.39 -12.32
C GLU A 320 -48.59 -3.78 -11.38
N VAL A 321 -48.88 -4.49 -10.29
CA VAL A 321 -47.87 -4.98 -9.35
C VAL A 321 -46.88 -5.92 -10.06
N ALA A 322 -47.36 -6.85 -10.88
CA ALA A 322 -46.49 -7.74 -11.64
C ALA A 322 -45.55 -6.96 -12.58
N ASN A 323 -46.05 -5.89 -13.22
CA ASN A 323 -45.24 -5.04 -14.09
C ASN A 323 -44.15 -4.29 -13.31
N ASN A 324 -44.50 -3.74 -12.13
CA ASN A 324 -43.53 -3.07 -11.26
C ASN A 324 -42.44 -4.04 -10.76
N ILE A 325 -42.81 -5.28 -10.43
CA ILE A 325 -41.84 -6.31 -10.05
C ILE A 325 -40.91 -6.64 -11.24
N ALA A 326 -41.44 -6.74 -12.46
CA ALA A 326 -40.63 -7.01 -13.64
C ALA A 326 -39.56 -5.93 -13.87
N VAL A 327 -39.91 -4.65 -13.73
CA VAL A 327 -38.94 -3.53 -13.81
C VAL A 327 -37.88 -3.65 -12.71
N ALA A 328 -38.27 -3.94 -11.47
CA ALA A 328 -37.34 -4.12 -10.36
C ALA A 328 -36.39 -5.32 -10.57
N VAL A 329 -36.88 -6.39 -11.20
CA VAL A 329 -36.08 -7.58 -11.57
C VAL A 329 -35.03 -7.24 -12.64
N GLU A 330 -35.36 -6.42 -13.63
CA GLU A 330 -34.40 -5.94 -14.62
C GLU A 330 -33.27 -5.11 -13.97
N GLU A 331 -33.62 -4.21 -13.05
CA GLU A 331 -32.65 -3.41 -12.29
C GLU A 331 -31.77 -4.27 -11.37
N GLN A 332 -32.37 -5.24 -10.68
CA GLN A 332 -31.62 -6.21 -9.87
C GLN A 332 -30.67 -7.06 -10.72
N THR A 333 -31.07 -7.45 -11.92
CA THR A 333 -30.21 -8.20 -12.85
C THR A 333 -28.99 -7.37 -13.25
N ALA A 334 -29.20 -6.10 -13.62
CA ALA A 334 -28.10 -5.19 -13.95
C ALA A 334 -27.14 -4.99 -12.78
N THR A 335 -27.67 -4.76 -11.58
CA THR A 335 -26.88 -4.58 -10.35
C THR A 335 -26.08 -5.85 -10.00
N THR A 336 -26.70 -7.02 -10.17
CA THR A 336 -26.06 -8.32 -9.92
C THR A 336 -24.87 -8.54 -10.87
N ASN A 337 -25.03 -8.18 -12.14
CA ASN A 337 -23.93 -8.25 -13.11
C ASN A 337 -22.80 -7.28 -12.78
N GLU A 338 -23.12 -6.04 -12.39
CA GLU A 338 -22.10 -5.04 -12.02
C GLU A 338 -21.31 -5.47 -10.78
N ILE A 339 -21.98 -6.03 -9.76
CA ILE A 339 -21.32 -6.58 -8.59
C ILE A 339 -20.39 -7.73 -9.00
N SER A 340 -20.86 -8.66 -9.84
CA SER A 340 -20.05 -9.78 -10.34
C SER A 340 -18.79 -9.31 -11.08
N GLU A 341 -18.90 -8.32 -11.96
CA GLU A 341 -17.75 -7.71 -12.65
C GLU A 341 -16.77 -7.05 -11.68
N ASN A 342 -17.27 -6.31 -10.68
CA ASN A 342 -16.42 -5.70 -9.66
C ASN A 342 -15.75 -6.74 -8.77
N THR A 343 -16.44 -7.81 -8.40
CA THR A 343 -15.87 -8.96 -7.68
C THR A 343 -14.71 -9.57 -8.47
N GLN A 344 -14.83 -9.73 -9.80
CA GLN A 344 -13.73 -10.23 -10.64
C GLN A 344 -12.52 -9.28 -10.66
N LYS A 345 -12.75 -7.95 -10.72
CA LYS A 345 -11.66 -6.97 -10.63
C LYS A 345 -10.93 -7.07 -9.30
N VAL A 346 -11.67 -7.14 -8.20
CA VAL A 346 -11.09 -7.31 -6.85
C VAL A 346 -10.26 -8.59 -6.77
N THR A 347 -10.71 -9.70 -7.35
CA THR A 347 -9.90 -10.94 -7.43
C THR A 347 -8.56 -10.70 -8.13
N GLY A 348 -8.55 -9.94 -9.23
CA GLY A 348 -7.32 -9.56 -9.93
C GLY A 348 -6.38 -8.72 -9.06
N GLU A 349 -6.92 -7.69 -8.39
CA GLU A 349 -6.15 -6.83 -7.48
C GLU A 349 -5.56 -7.62 -6.30
N VAL A 350 -6.31 -8.59 -5.76
CA VAL A 350 -5.84 -9.48 -4.68
C VAL A 350 -4.66 -10.34 -5.14
N GLN A 351 -4.69 -10.82 -6.38
CA GLN A 351 -3.58 -11.57 -6.94
C GLN A 351 -2.32 -10.69 -7.11
N GLU A 352 -2.48 -9.46 -7.59
CA GLU A 352 -1.37 -8.49 -7.66
C GLU A 352 -0.80 -8.17 -6.27
N MET A 353 -1.65 -8.08 -5.24
CA MET A 353 -1.19 -7.89 -3.85
C MET A 353 -0.38 -9.08 -3.34
N ALA A 354 -0.79 -10.31 -3.66
CA ALA A 354 -0.06 -11.51 -3.28
C ALA A 354 1.34 -11.55 -3.95
N GLU A 355 1.40 -11.26 -5.25
CA GLU A 355 2.64 -11.16 -6.02
C GLU A 355 3.56 -10.05 -5.47
N ALA A 356 3.00 -8.89 -5.11
CA ALA A 356 3.75 -7.80 -4.48
C ALA A 356 4.30 -8.21 -3.11
N GLY A 357 3.54 -8.95 -2.30
CA GLY A 357 4.00 -9.51 -1.04
C GLY A 357 5.19 -10.46 -1.22
N GLU A 358 5.13 -11.33 -2.22
CA GLU A 358 6.24 -12.25 -2.55
C GLU A 358 7.48 -11.49 -3.05
N ALA A 359 7.30 -10.49 -3.92
CA ALA A 359 8.40 -9.66 -4.40
C ALA A 359 9.11 -8.91 -3.25
N ILE A 360 8.33 -8.37 -2.29
CA ILE A 360 8.91 -7.73 -1.10
C ILE A 360 9.71 -8.75 -0.26
N ALA A 361 9.21 -9.98 -0.09
CA ALA A 361 9.92 -11.02 0.64
C ALA A 361 11.28 -11.35 -0.01
N VAL A 362 11.34 -11.43 -1.34
CA VAL A 362 12.59 -11.66 -2.09
C VAL A 362 13.58 -10.50 -1.90
N VAL A 363 13.14 -9.25 -2.08
CA VAL A 363 14.00 -8.07 -1.89
C VAL A 363 14.49 -7.96 -0.44
N THR A 364 13.64 -8.33 0.51
CA THR A 364 13.98 -8.34 1.93
C THR A 364 15.06 -9.37 2.23
N GLN A 365 14.95 -10.59 1.68
CA GLN A 365 15.97 -11.62 1.83
C GLN A 365 17.33 -11.18 1.25
N GLN A 366 17.32 -10.49 0.10
CA GLN A 366 18.53 -9.92 -0.47
C GLN A 366 19.14 -8.86 0.48
N THR A 367 18.29 -7.98 1.03
CA THR A 367 18.72 -6.93 1.97
C THR A 367 19.35 -7.52 3.24
N GLU A 368 18.82 -8.62 3.77
CA GLU A 368 19.44 -9.34 4.89
C GLU A 368 20.84 -9.88 4.54
N GLY A 369 21.02 -10.38 3.31
CA GLY A 369 22.32 -10.82 2.80
C GLY A 369 23.31 -9.67 2.64
N ASP A 370 22.86 -8.55 2.08
CA ASP A 370 23.68 -7.35 1.92
C ASP A 370 24.09 -6.77 3.28
N ALA A 371 23.19 -6.75 4.26
CA ALA A 371 23.46 -6.28 5.61
C ALA A 371 24.53 -7.13 6.31
N LYS A 372 24.46 -8.46 6.19
CA LYS A 372 25.51 -9.38 6.68
C LYS A 372 26.86 -9.12 6.01
N THR A 373 26.85 -8.87 4.70
CA THR A 373 28.07 -8.55 3.96
C THR A 373 28.70 -7.24 4.46
N VAL A 374 27.89 -6.21 4.72
CA VAL A 374 28.36 -4.95 5.31
C VAL A 374 28.91 -5.15 6.72
N GLU A 375 28.26 -5.99 7.54
CA GLU A 375 28.74 -6.34 8.87
C GLU A 375 30.12 -7.01 8.82
N GLU A 376 30.29 -8.01 7.95
CA GLU A 376 31.58 -8.70 7.75
C GLU A 376 32.69 -7.74 7.31
N ILE A 377 32.41 -6.86 6.34
CA ILE A 377 33.36 -5.84 5.88
C ILE A 377 33.73 -4.89 7.01
N ALA A 378 32.75 -4.46 7.83
CA ALA A 378 32.98 -3.54 8.93
C ALA A 378 33.83 -4.17 10.05
N ILE A 379 33.60 -5.44 10.37
CA ILE A 379 34.45 -6.21 11.29
C ILE A 379 35.88 -6.30 10.75
N GLY A 380 36.04 -6.65 9.48
CA GLY A 380 37.35 -6.73 8.82
C GLY A 380 38.10 -5.40 8.83
N LEU A 381 37.43 -4.28 8.52
CA LEU A 381 38.02 -2.93 8.58
C LEU A 381 38.47 -2.57 10.00
N ASN A 382 37.65 -2.87 11.00
CA ASN A 382 37.99 -2.62 12.40
C ASN A 382 39.20 -3.43 12.85
N GLN A 383 39.29 -4.70 12.45
CA GLN A 383 40.44 -5.54 12.74
C GLN A 383 41.72 -4.98 12.11
N VAL A 384 41.71 -4.70 10.80
CA VAL A 384 42.89 -4.16 10.09
C VAL A 384 43.32 -2.81 10.67
N ALA A 385 42.37 -1.92 10.99
CA ALA A 385 42.69 -0.62 11.57
C ALA A 385 43.22 -0.73 13.00
N SER A 386 42.74 -1.70 13.79
CA SER A 386 43.26 -1.99 15.13
C SER A 386 44.69 -2.53 15.06
N GLU A 387 44.96 -3.51 14.20
CA GLU A 387 46.29 -4.08 13.97
C GLU A 387 47.29 -3.01 13.49
N LEU A 388 46.85 -2.11 12.60
CA LEU A 388 47.64 -0.97 12.15
C LEU A 388 47.93 -0.01 13.31
N SER A 389 46.92 0.33 14.12
CA SER A 389 47.09 1.21 15.27
C SER A 389 48.05 0.61 16.30
N GLU A 390 47.96 -0.70 16.56
CA GLU A 390 48.86 -1.41 17.48
C GLU A 390 50.30 -1.37 16.96
N THR A 391 50.51 -1.69 15.68
CA THR A 391 51.83 -1.68 15.04
C THR A 391 52.46 -0.29 15.10
N LEU A 392 51.69 0.76 14.79
CA LEU A 392 52.18 2.14 14.78
C LEU A 392 52.39 2.71 16.19
N SER A 393 51.68 2.20 17.21
CA SER A 393 51.84 2.64 18.62
C SER A 393 53.21 2.35 19.22
N ARG A 394 53.99 1.45 18.59
CA ARG A 394 55.37 1.13 18.97
C ARG A 394 56.36 2.27 18.66
N PHE A 395 55.97 3.19 17.79
CA PHE A 395 56.71 4.41 17.51
C PHE A 395 56.20 5.54 18.39
N LYS A 396 57.13 6.25 19.02
CA LYS A 396 56.82 7.53 19.67
C LYS A 396 57.00 8.64 18.65
N VAL A 397 55.89 9.29 18.29
CA VAL A 397 55.80 10.34 17.26
C VAL A 397 55.57 11.73 17.81
#